data_AF-A0A1F5HC05-F1
#
_entry.id   AF-A0A1F5HC05-F1
#
_cell.length_a   1.000
_cell.length_b   1.000
_cell.length_c   1.000
_cell.angle_alpha   90.00
_cell.angle_beta   90.00
_cell.angle_gamma   90.00
#
_symmetry.space_group_name_H-M   'P 1'
#
loop_
_entity.id
_entity.type
_entity.pdbx_description
1 polymer ?
#
loop_
_entity_poly.entity_id
_entity_poly.type
_entity_poly.pdbx_seq_one_letter_code
_entity_poly.pdbx_strand_id
1 'polypeptide(L)'
;MNTKSVREIANIIKDEPWSVLIILSIVFLPFIFNQWGSQFPESWRPPVVFLIIVMWVIAGFRLRKEIITWRRKTILLNYLEKEKRHSISHLSKEWNWKNEFTEKNINDLLLTYPDIFKRVKVKRNGKYVSGVGLV
;
A
#
# COMPACT_ATOMS: atom_id res chain seq x y z
N MET A 1 21.41 -2.58 5.66
CA MET A 1 19.97 -2.38 5.43
C MET A 1 19.61 -1.00 6.00
N ASN A 2 19.09 -0.09 5.19
CA ASN A 2 19.03 1.34 5.54
C ASN A 2 18.03 1.56 6.69
N THR A 3 18.44 2.14 7.82
CA THR A 3 17.61 2.25 9.03
C THR A 3 16.29 3.02 8.82
N LYS A 4 16.24 3.90 7.80
CA LYS A 4 15.00 4.58 7.36
C LYS A 4 13.95 3.62 6.79
N SER A 5 14.35 2.63 5.99
CA SER A 5 13.40 1.67 5.41
C SER A 5 12.79 0.77 6.49
N VAL A 6 13.56 0.44 7.53
CA VAL A 6 13.07 -0.37 8.66
C VAL A 6 12.02 0.39 9.48
N ARG A 7 12.21 1.69 9.69
CA ARG A 7 11.24 2.55 10.41
C ARG A 7 9.95 2.76 9.61
N GLU A 8 10.04 2.89 8.29
CA GLU A 8 8.86 2.95 7.42
C GLU A 8 8.07 1.64 7.45
N ILE A 9 8.75 0.48 7.36
CA ILE A 9 8.11 -0.83 7.50
C ILE A 9 7.44 -0.97 8.88
N ALA A 10 8.08 -0.52 9.96
CA ALA A 10 7.51 -0.55 11.30
C ALA A 10 6.28 0.33 11.47
N ASN A 11 6.23 1.50 10.83
CA ASN A 11 5.05 2.37 10.85
C ASN A 11 3.89 1.79 10.02
N ILE A 12 4.18 1.15 8.88
CA ILE A 12 3.19 0.41 8.09
C ILE A 12 2.59 -0.73 8.93
N ILE A 13 3.43 -1.47 9.66
CA ILE A 13 2.99 -2.53 10.59
C ILE A 13 2.11 -1.96 11.71
N LYS A 14 2.38 -0.74 12.20
CA LYS A 14 1.63 -0.17 13.31
C LYS A 14 0.23 0.31 12.91
N ASP A 15 0.07 0.77 11.67
CA ASP A 15 -1.16 1.41 11.20
C ASP A 15 -2.06 0.48 10.33
N GLU A 16 -1.54 -0.63 9.80
CA GLU A 16 -2.31 -1.56 8.95
C GLU A 16 -2.27 -3.02 9.47
N PRO A 17 -3.31 -3.49 10.20
CA PRO A 17 -3.31 -4.82 10.85
C PRO A 17 -3.22 -5.99 9.85
N TRP A 18 -3.67 -5.80 8.61
CA TRP A 18 -3.59 -6.80 7.55
C TRP A 18 -2.16 -7.03 7.06
N SER A 19 -1.36 -5.96 6.94
CA SER A 19 0.05 -6.07 6.54
C SER A 19 0.86 -6.81 7.60
N VAL A 20 0.56 -6.61 8.90
CA VAL A 20 1.17 -7.37 10.00
C VAL A 20 0.83 -8.84 9.93
N LEU A 21 -0.45 -9.17 9.73
CA LEU A 21 -0.91 -10.55 9.59
C LEU A 21 -0.23 -11.22 8.39
N ILE A 22 -0.08 -10.52 7.27
CA ILE A 22 0.63 -11.02 6.09
C ILE A 22 2.10 -11.29 6.39
N ILE A 23 2.80 -10.34 7.02
CA ILE A 23 4.22 -10.50 7.38
C ILE A 23 4.41 -11.64 8.39
N LEU A 24 3.56 -11.73 9.41
CA LEU A 24 3.56 -12.83 10.37
C LEU A 24 3.28 -14.16 9.68
N SER A 25 2.29 -14.23 8.79
CA SER A 25 1.97 -15.45 8.04
C SER A 25 3.16 -15.91 7.20
N ILE A 26 3.82 -14.97 6.52
CA ILE A 26 5.00 -15.24 5.70
C ILE A 26 6.12 -15.79 6.59
N VAL A 27 6.43 -15.18 7.73
CA VAL A 27 7.54 -15.64 8.59
C VAL A 27 7.22 -16.95 9.33
N PHE A 28 5.98 -17.14 9.79
CA PHE A 28 5.60 -18.30 10.60
C PHE A 28 5.30 -19.56 9.80
N LEU A 29 4.76 -19.48 8.58
CA LEU A 29 4.41 -20.67 7.78
C LEU A 29 5.61 -21.58 7.46
N PRO A 30 6.78 -21.08 7.03
CA PRO A 30 7.96 -21.91 6.82
C PRO A 30 8.50 -22.50 8.13
N PHE A 31 8.39 -21.76 9.23
CA PHE A 31 8.82 -22.24 10.54
C PHE A 31 7.96 -23.42 10.99
N ILE A 32 6.64 -23.29 10.90
CA ILE A 32 5.69 -24.38 11.20
C ILE A 32 5.95 -25.56 10.28
N PHE A 33 6.14 -25.32 8.98
CA PHE A 33 6.43 -26.40 8.03
C PHE A 33 7.76 -27.09 8.31
N ASN A 34 8.81 -26.36 8.72
CA ASN A 34 10.09 -26.98 9.07
C ASN A 34 10.00 -27.83 10.34
N GLN A 35 9.18 -27.42 11.31
CA GLN A 35 8.98 -28.17 12.56
C GLN A 35 8.08 -29.39 12.37
N TRP A 36 7.02 -29.27 11.57
CA TRP A 36 5.95 -30.29 11.49
C TRP A 36 5.94 -31.04 10.15
N GLY A 37 6.76 -30.63 9.18
CA GLY A 37 6.86 -31.23 7.84
C GLY A 37 7.26 -32.71 7.87
N SER A 38 8.03 -33.12 8.89
CA SER A 38 8.38 -34.52 9.13
C SER A 38 7.18 -35.40 9.48
N GLN A 39 6.10 -34.82 10.01
CA GLN A 39 4.86 -35.52 10.37
C GLN A 39 3.97 -35.80 9.15
N PHE A 40 4.22 -35.17 8.00
CA PHE A 40 3.49 -35.44 6.77
C PHE A 40 4.12 -36.61 6.00
N PRO A 41 3.30 -37.50 5.40
CA PRO A 41 3.78 -38.52 4.46
C PRO A 41 4.58 -37.88 3.32
N GLU A 42 5.63 -38.56 2.84
CA GLU A 42 6.52 -38.01 1.81
C GLU A 42 5.79 -37.58 0.53
N SER A 43 4.72 -38.30 0.15
CA SER A 43 3.87 -37.97 -1.00
C SER A 43 3.08 -36.66 -0.83
N TRP A 44 2.83 -36.21 0.40
CA TRP A 44 2.09 -34.99 0.71
C TRP A 44 2.97 -33.76 0.89
N ARG A 45 4.28 -33.94 1.10
CA ARG A 45 5.21 -32.82 1.29
C ARG A 45 5.28 -31.89 0.08
N PRO A 46 5.43 -32.37 -1.18
CA PRO A 46 5.52 -31.48 -2.34
C PRO A 46 4.25 -30.64 -2.58
N PRO A 47 3.02 -31.20 -2.51
CA PRO A 47 1.78 -30.41 -2.63
C PRO A 47 1.64 -29.32 -1.56
N VAL A 48 2.00 -29.62 -0.30
CA VAL A 48 1.90 -28.65 0.80
C VAL A 48 2.90 -27.50 0.62
N VAL A 49 4.15 -27.80 0.25
CA VAL A 49 5.16 -26.77 -0.06
C VAL A 49 4.68 -25.88 -1.20
N PHE A 50 4.11 -26.47 -2.26
CA PHE A 50 3.57 -25.71 -3.38
C PHE A 50 2.46 -24.74 -2.95
N LEU A 51 1.50 -25.21 -2.12
CA LEU A 51 0.45 -24.35 -1.57
C LEU A 51 1.01 -23.18 -0.75
N ILE A 52 2.01 -23.44 0.10
CA ILE A 52 2.67 -22.39 0.89
C ILE A 52 3.32 -21.35 -0.03
N ILE A 53 4.02 -21.79 -1.08
CA ILE A 53 4.66 -20.89 -2.05
C ILE A 53 3.60 -20.03 -2.76
N VAL A 54 2.49 -20.62 -3.21
CA VAL A 54 1.41 -19.88 -3.87
C VAL A 54 0.81 -18.83 -2.91
N MET A 55 0.52 -19.22 -1.67
CA MET A 55 0.05 -18.28 -0.65
C MET A 55 1.04 -17.14 -0.42
N TRP A 56 2.34 -17.45 -0.37
CA TRP A 56 3.41 -16.46 -0.23
C TRP A 56 3.45 -15.46 -1.38
N VAL A 57 3.34 -15.93 -2.62
CA VAL A 57 3.33 -15.06 -3.81
C VAL A 57 2.14 -14.10 -3.76
N ILE A 58 0.95 -14.60 -3.43
CA ILE A 58 -0.27 -13.79 -3.31
C ILE A 58 -0.12 -12.77 -2.19
N ALA A 59 0.37 -13.20 -1.03
CA ALA A 59 0.58 -12.36 0.13
C ALA A 59 1.62 -11.25 -0.14
N GLY A 60 2.74 -11.59 -0.77
CA GLY A 60 3.77 -10.63 -1.18
C GLY A 60 3.26 -9.61 -2.20
N PHE A 61 2.43 -10.04 -3.16
CA PHE A 61 1.81 -9.13 -4.13
C PHE A 61 0.84 -8.16 -3.46
N ARG A 62 0.05 -8.63 -2.49
CA ARG A 62 -0.86 -7.78 -1.71
C ARG A 62 -0.11 -6.78 -0.85
N LEU A 63 0.91 -7.24 -0.11
CA LEU A 63 1.77 -6.37 0.70
C LEU A 63 2.42 -5.28 -0.14
N ARG A 64 2.93 -5.63 -1.34
CA ARG A 64 3.50 -4.63 -2.27
C ARG A 64 2.48 -3.56 -2.66
N LYS A 65 1.22 -3.92 -2.90
CA LYS A 65 0.16 -2.96 -3.22
C LYS A 65 -0.13 -2.05 -2.03
N GLU A 66 -0.28 -2.60 -0.83
CA GLU A 66 -0.51 -1.84 0.41
C GLU A 66 0.61 -0.83 0.65
N ILE A 67 1.88 -1.25 0.59
CA ILE A 67 3.04 -0.35 0.75
C ILE A 67 3.01 0.80 -0.26
N ILE A 68 2.68 0.52 -1.53
CA ILE A 68 2.60 1.56 -2.56
C ILE A 68 1.46 2.55 -2.25
N THR A 69 0.30 2.04 -1.86
CA THR A 69 -0.86 2.86 -1.50
C THR A 69 -0.56 3.73 -0.27
N TRP A 70 0.04 3.15 0.77
CA TRP A 70 0.48 3.87 1.96
C TRP A 70 1.48 4.98 1.63
N ARG A 71 2.49 4.67 0.80
CA ARG A 71 3.47 5.67 0.35
C ARG A 71 2.79 6.85 -0.36
N ARG A 72 1.84 6.58 -1.25
CA ARG A 72 1.09 7.63 -1.96
C ARG A 72 0.24 8.45 -1.01
N LYS A 73 -0.43 7.82 -0.04
CA LYS A 73 -1.15 8.52 1.05
C LYS A 73 -0.21 9.49 1.77
N THR A 74 0.93 9.01 2.24
CA THR A 74 1.88 9.83 3.02
C THR A 74 2.40 11.02 2.22
N ILE A 75 2.77 10.81 0.95
CA ILE A 75 3.23 11.91 0.08
C ILE A 75 2.11 12.92 -0.14
N LEU A 76 0.89 12.47 -0.45
CA LEU A 76 -0.23 13.36 -0.71
C LEU A 76 -0.65 14.14 0.53
N LEU A 77 -0.68 13.50 1.69
CA LEU A 77 -0.96 14.13 2.98
C LEU A 77 0.05 15.25 3.27
N ASN A 78 1.34 14.93 3.25
CA ASN A 78 2.40 15.91 3.52
C ASN A 78 2.40 17.09 2.54
N TYR A 79 1.99 16.84 1.29
CA TYR A 79 1.86 17.90 0.29
C TYR A 79 0.62 18.77 0.55
N LEU A 80 -0.53 18.15 0.80
CA LEU A 80 -1.77 18.87 1.08
C LEU A 80 -1.77 19.57 2.45
N GLU A 81 -0.95 19.16 3.41
CA GLU A 81 -0.75 19.93 4.65
C GLU A 81 -0.16 21.32 4.38
N LYS A 82 0.67 21.47 3.34
CA LYS A 82 1.28 22.74 2.96
C LYS A 82 0.33 23.65 2.18
N GLU A 83 -0.38 23.08 1.19
CA GLU A 83 -1.18 23.87 0.24
C GLU A 83 -2.70 23.67 0.34
N LYS A 84 -3.17 22.89 1.32
CA LYS A 84 -4.57 22.55 1.68
C LYS A 84 -5.41 21.85 0.61
N ARG A 85 -5.25 22.17 -0.69
CA ARG A 85 -5.98 21.55 -1.81
C ARG A 85 -5.29 21.80 -3.17
N HIS A 86 -5.29 20.79 -4.04
CA HIS A 86 -4.81 20.92 -5.42
C HIS A 86 -5.69 20.24 -6.46
N SER A 87 -5.61 20.74 -7.69
CA SER A 87 -6.23 20.04 -8.83
C SER A 87 -5.50 18.73 -9.12
N ILE A 88 -6.25 17.68 -9.44
CA ILE A 88 -5.69 16.38 -9.82
C ILE A 88 -4.73 16.55 -11.01
N SER A 89 -5.11 17.38 -11.99
CA SER A 89 -4.28 17.68 -13.16
C SER A 89 -2.91 18.28 -12.84
N HIS A 90 -2.78 18.98 -11.71
CA HIS A 90 -1.51 19.56 -11.27
C HIS A 90 -0.66 18.49 -10.59
N LEU A 91 -1.24 17.74 -9.66
CA LEU A 91 -0.59 16.60 -9.01
C LEU A 91 -0.08 15.57 -10.04
N SER A 92 -0.90 15.23 -11.03
CA SER A 92 -0.48 14.32 -12.10
C SER A 92 0.71 14.85 -12.90
N LYS A 93 0.83 16.18 -13.08
CA LYS A 93 1.94 16.78 -13.83
C LYS A 93 3.21 16.89 -13.00
N GLU A 94 3.10 17.31 -11.75
CA GLU A 94 4.23 17.49 -10.84
C GLU A 94 4.92 16.15 -10.50
N TRP A 95 4.14 15.08 -10.35
CA TRP A 95 4.64 13.72 -10.12
C TRP A 95 4.53 12.79 -11.34
N ASN A 96 4.43 13.35 -12.55
CA ASN A 96 4.20 12.58 -13.78
C ASN A 96 5.29 11.51 -14.01
N TRP A 97 6.53 11.83 -13.63
CA TRP A 97 7.68 10.94 -13.79
C TRP A 97 7.61 9.64 -12.97
N LYS A 98 6.71 9.55 -11.98
CA LYS A 98 6.54 8.35 -11.14
C LYS A 98 5.24 7.58 -11.35
N ASN A 99 4.32 8.05 -12.19
CA ASN A 99 2.95 7.50 -12.27
C ASN A 99 2.28 7.34 -10.90
N GLU A 100 2.70 8.13 -9.88
CA GLU A 100 2.26 7.93 -8.50
C GLU A 100 0.86 8.54 -8.28
N PHE A 101 0.58 9.69 -8.90
CA PHE A 101 -0.66 10.45 -8.73
C PHE A 101 -1.48 10.60 -10.00
N THR A 102 -1.73 9.49 -10.69
CA THR A 102 -2.72 9.47 -11.78
C THR A 102 -4.13 9.67 -11.22
N GLU A 103 -5.08 10.06 -12.06
CA GLU A 103 -6.48 10.22 -11.63
C GLU A 103 -7.05 8.94 -11.01
N LYS A 104 -6.71 7.78 -11.59
CA LYS A 104 -7.06 6.47 -11.03
C LYS A 104 -6.51 6.29 -9.62
N ASN A 105 -5.22 6.52 -9.40
CA ASN A 105 -4.59 6.32 -8.09
C ASN A 105 -5.15 7.29 -7.03
N ILE A 106 -5.45 8.54 -7.42
CA ILE A 106 -6.06 9.51 -6.50
C ILE A 106 -7.48 9.08 -6.14
N ASN A 107 -8.26 8.58 -7.10
CA ASN A 107 -9.57 8.02 -6.81
C ASN A 107 -9.48 6.80 -5.88
N ASP A 108 -8.52 5.91 -6.09
CA ASP A 108 -8.27 4.77 -5.19
C ASP A 108 -7.95 5.25 -3.76
N LEU A 109 -7.14 6.30 -3.61
CA LEU A 109 -6.82 6.91 -2.30
C LEU A 109 -8.05 7.53 -1.63
N LEU A 110 -8.91 8.22 -2.40
CA LEU A 110 -10.15 8.81 -1.88
C LEU A 110 -11.13 7.75 -1.38
N LEU A 111 -11.18 6.60 -2.04
CA LEU A 111 -12.02 5.47 -1.63
C LEU A 111 -11.43 4.72 -0.44
N THR A 112 -10.11 4.60 -0.37
CA THR A 112 -9.42 3.85 0.69
C THR A 112 -9.32 4.65 1.99
N TYR A 113 -9.15 5.97 1.90
CA TYR A 113 -8.98 6.88 3.04
C TYR A 113 -9.96 8.07 2.99
N PRO A 114 -11.28 7.82 3.03
CA PRO A 114 -12.29 8.87 2.94
C PRO A 114 -12.34 9.79 4.17
N ASP A 115 -11.75 9.34 5.28
CA ASP A 115 -11.56 10.08 6.53
C ASP A 115 -10.43 11.13 6.46
N ILE A 116 -9.50 10.96 5.52
CA ILE A 116 -8.32 11.83 5.37
C ILE A 116 -8.45 12.73 4.14
N PHE A 117 -8.89 12.17 3.01
CA PHE A 117 -8.96 12.88 1.74
C PHE A 117 -10.40 13.08 1.29
N LYS A 118 -10.69 14.25 0.72
CA LYS A 118 -11.97 14.56 0.08
C LYS A 118 -11.78 15.13 -1.32
N ARG A 119 -12.77 14.87 -2.17
CA ARG A 119 -12.84 15.47 -3.50
C ARG A 119 -13.28 16.93 -3.37
N VAL A 120 -12.54 17.84 -4.01
CA VAL A 120 -12.81 19.28 -3.98
C VAL A 120 -12.83 19.86 -5.38
N LYS A 121 -13.49 21.01 -5.56
CA LYS A 121 -13.40 21.81 -6.78
C LYS A 121 -12.36 22.90 -6.58
N VAL A 122 -11.39 22.98 -7.49
CA VAL A 122 -10.32 23.98 -7.47
C VAL A 122 -10.50 24.92 -8.66
N LYS A 123 -10.40 26.23 -8.45
CA LYS A 123 -10.52 27.21 -9.54
C LYS A 123 -9.17 27.36 -10.25
N ARG A 124 -9.14 27.12 -11.55
CA ARG A 124 -7.95 27.29 -12.41
C ARG A 124 -8.36 28.01 -13.70
N ASN A 125 -7.71 29.14 -14.00
CA ASN A 125 -7.97 29.97 -15.19
C ASN A 125 -9.47 30.23 -15.42
N GLY A 126 -10.19 30.61 -14.36
CA GLY A 126 -11.62 30.92 -14.42
C GLY A 126 -12.57 29.71 -14.45
N LYS A 127 -12.09 28.48 -14.62
CA LYS A 127 -12.90 27.24 -14.60
C LYS A 127 -12.70 26.45 -13.31
N TYR A 128 -13.75 25.77 -12.84
CA TYR A 128 -13.65 24.82 -11.74
C TYR A 128 -13.22 23.45 -12.28
N VAL A 129 -12.14 22.91 -11.71
CA VAL A 129 -11.60 21.59 -12.05
C VAL A 129 -11.62 20.66 -10.83
N SER A 130 -11.66 19.36 -11.09
CA SER A 130 -11.58 18.32 -10.05
C SER A 130 -10.23 18.37 -9.34
N GLY A 131 -10.28 18.33 -8.02
CA GLY A 131 -9.12 18.33 -7.15
C GLY A 131 -9.31 17.43 -5.93
N VAL A 132 -8.26 17.36 -5.13
CA VAL A 132 -8.21 16.66 -3.86
C VAL A 132 -7.74 17.63 -2.77
N GLY A 133 -8.34 17.50 -1.60
CA GLY A 133 -7.95 18.24 -0.40
C GLY A 133 -8.05 17.35 0.82
N LEU A 134 -7.55 17.84 1.95
CA LEU A 134 -7.73 17.19 3.23
C LEU A 134 -9.17 17.41 3.73
N VAL A 135 -9.71 16.42 4.44
CA VAL A 135 -11.00 16.53 5.13
C VAL A 135 -10.96 17.69 6.12
#